data_AF-T1H3P1-F1
#
_entry.id   AF-T1H3P1-F1
#
_cell.length_a   1.000
_cell.length_b   1.000
_cell.length_c   1.000
_cell.angle_alpha   90.00
_cell.angle_beta   90.00
_cell.angle_gamma   90.00
#
_symmetry.space_group_name_H-M   'P 1'
#
loop_
_entity.id
_entity.type
_entity.pdbx_description
1 polymer ?
#
loop_
_entity_poly.entity_id
_entity_poly.type
_entity_poly.pdbx_seq_one_letter_code
_entity_poly.pdbx_strand_id
1 'polypeptide(L)'
;GVKIQTVAAKGESEPERKETRNKVDEDRRHEIEAALVRIMKARKRMPHNLLVSDVTLQLKSRFLPSPVFIKKRIEGLIEREYLARTPEDRKIYIYLA
;
A
#
# COMPACT_ATOMS: atom_id res chain seq x y z
N GLY A 1 -7.50 -55.90 -16.26
CA GLY A 1 -8.68 -55.06 -16.06
C GLY A 1 -8.26 -53.75 -15.40
N VAL A 2 -8.75 -52.65 -15.96
CA VAL A 2 -8.72 -51.24 -15.48
C VAL A 2 -7.36 -50.57 -15.26
N LYS A 3 -6.96 -49.75 -16.24
CA LYS A 3 -5.97 -48.66 -16.15
C LYS A 3 -6.68 -47.43 -15.59
N ILE A 4 -6.15 -46.81 -14.53
CA ILE A 4 -6.66 -45.52 -14.04
C ILE A 4 -5.66 -44.44 -14.46
N GLN A 5 -6.18 -43.57 -15.30
CA GLN A 5 -5.48 -42.55 -16.05
C GLN A 5 -5.34 -41.28 -15.19
N THR A 6 -4.22 -40.61 -15.38
CA THR A 6 -3.74 -39.35 -14.82
C THR A 6 -4.84 -38.30 -14.65
N VAL A 7 -5.04 -37.80 -13.43
CA VAL A 7 -5.77 -36.54 -13.21
C VAL A 7 -4.89 -35.39 -13.68
N ALA A 8 -5.18 -34.90 -14.88
CA ALA A 8 -4.61 -33.68 -15.43
C ALA A 8 -4.97 -32.50 -14.52
N ALA A 9 -3.95 -31.84 -13.97
CA ALA A 9 -4.05 -30.53 -13.37
C ALA A 9 -4.61 -29.56 -14.43
N LYS A 10 -5.93 -29.36 -14.42
CA LYS A 10 -6.61 -28.38 -15.24
C LYS A 10 -6.13 -26.99 -14.81
N GLY A 11 -5.40 -26.35 -15.72
CA GLY A 11 -4.85 -25.01 -15.53
C GLY A 11 -5.90 -24.01 -15.08
N GLU A 12 -5.54 -23.23 -14.07
CA GLU A 12 -6.24 -22.01 -13.70
C GLU A 12 -6.38 -21.14 -14.94
N SER A 13 -7.63 -20.84 -15.32
CA SER A 13 -7.95 -20.02 -16.48
C SER A 13 -7.33 -18.63 -16.33
N GLU A 14 -6.66 -18.13 -17.38
CA GLU A 14 -6.07 -16.78 -17.45
C GLU A 14 -6.92 -15.61 -16.91
N PRO A 15 -8.27 -15.57 -17.01
CA PRO A 15 -9.07 -14.51 -16.41
C PRO A 15 -9.08 -14.50 -14.86
N GLU A 16 -9.07 -15.65 -14.17
CA GLU A 16 -9.08 -15.71 -12.71
C GLU A 16 -7.78 -15.17 -12.09
N ARG A 17 -6.64 -15.38 -12.78
CA ARG A 17 -5.33 -14.84 -12.37
C ARG A 17 -5.29 -13.32 -12.43
N LYS A 18 -5.95 -12.68 -13.42
CA LYS A 18 -6.02 -11.21 -13.52
C LYS A 18 -6.88 -10.61 -12.41
N GLU A 19 -8.04 -11.20 -12.13
CA GLU A 19 -8.92 -10.70 -11.08
C GLU A 19 -8.29 -10.82 -9.69
N THR A 20 -7.61 -11.93 -9.41
CA THR A 20 -6.90 -12.15 -8.15
C THR A 20 -5.77 -11.13 -7.95
N ARG A 21 -5.03 -10.81 -9.02
CA ARG A 21 -3.93 -9.84 -8.96
C ARG A 21 -4.42 -8.42 -8.67
N ASN A 22 -5.55 -8.02 -9.26
CA ASN A 22 -6.16 -6.71 -9.01
C ASN A 22 -6.60 -6.58 -7.54
N LYS A 23 -7.25 -7.60 -6.98
CA LYS A 23 -7.67 -7.60 -5.56
C LYS A 23 -6.47 -7.40 -4.62
N VAL A 24 -5.36 -8.10 -4.88
CA VAL A 24 -4.13 -7.98 -4.08
C VAL A 24 -3.53 -6.57 -4.15
N ASP A 25 -3.56 -5.91 -5.31
CA ASP A 25 -3.03 -4.55 -5.45
C ASP A 25 -3.91 -3.50 -4.75
N GLU A 26 -5.23 -3.68 -4.78
CA GLU A 26 -6.19 -2.86 -4.02
C GLU A 26 -5.98 -3.01 -2.51
N ASP A 27 -5.80 -4.24 -2.02
CA ASP A 27 -5.55 -4.52 -0.60
C ASP A 27 -4.25 -3.85 -0.13
N ARG A 28 -3.17 -3.98 -0.91
CA ARG A 28 -1.88 -3.31 -0.62
C ARG A 28 -2.05 -1.79 -0.58
N ARG A 29 -2.86 -1.23 -1.46
CA ARG A 29 -3.16 0.20 -1.49
C ARG A 29 -3.85 0.64 -0.21
N HIS A 30 -4.88 -0.09 0.23
CA HIS A 30 -5.60 0.20 1.47
C HIS A 30 -4.69 0.07 2.70
N GLU A 31 -3.85 -0.96 2.75
CA GLU A 31 -2.89 -1.19 3.84
C GLU A 31 -1.88 -0.04 3.99
N ILE A 32 -1.39 0.50 2.87
CA ILE A 32 -0.47 1.66 2.87
C ILE A 32 -1.17 2.92 3.35
N GLU A 33 -2.37 3.21 2.85
CA GLU A 33 -3.13 4.39 3.30
C GLU A 33 -3.45 4.30 4.80
N ALA A 34 -3.86 3.13 5.27
CA ALA A 34 -4.13 2.90 6.69
C ALA A 34 -2.88 3.09 7.55
N ALA A 35 -1.70 2.60 7.10
CA ALA A 35 -0.43 2.82 7.79
C ALA A 35 -0.06 4.31 7.85
N LEU A 36 -0.16 5.02 6.71
CA LEU A 36 0.10 6.47 6.62
C LEU A 36 -0.76 7.26 7.59
N VAL A 37 -2.08 7.01 7.61
CA VAL A 37 -3.02 7.70 8.50
C VAL A 37 -2.72 7.40 9.97
N ARG A 38 -2.44 6.14 10.33
CA ARG A 38 -2.09 5.78 11.72
C ARG A 38 -0.83 6.51 12.21
N ILE A 39 0.22 6.53 11.40
CA ILE A 39 1.49 7.20 11.76
C ILE A 39 1.28 8.71 11.88
N MET A 40 0.67 9.32 10.87
CA MET A 40 0.48 10.78 10.85
C MET A 40 -0.51 11.26 11.91
N LYS A 41 -1.56 10.49 12.22
CA LYS A 41 -2.49 10.80 13.30
C LYS A 41 -1.79 10.83 14.67
N ALA A 42 -0.84 9.93 14.91
CA ALA A 42 -0.08 9.86 16.16
C ALA A 42 1.01 10.93 16.25
N ARG A 43 1.70 11.24 15.16
CA ARG A 43 2.87 12.15 15.14
C ARG A 43 2.49 13.60 14.87
N LYS A 44 1.36 13.86 14.21
CA LYS A 44 0.83 15.16 13.75
C LYS A 44 1.70 15.93 12.75
N ARG A 45 3.02 15.82 12.82
CA ARG A 45 3.99 16.43 11.90
C ARG A 45 5.16 15.48 11.65
N MET A 46 5.56 15.27 10.39
CA MET A 46 6.65 14.34 10.07
C MET A 46 7.36 14.66 8.74
N PRO A 47 8.70 14.57 8.69
CA PRO A 47 9.47 14.62 7.44
C PRO A 47 9.19 13.43 6.52
N HIS A 48 9.23 13.66 5.21
CA HIS A 48 8.94 12.68 4.17
C HIS A 48 9.74 11.40 4.30
N ASN A 49 11.07 11.51 4.49
CA ASN A 49 11.94 10.34 4.57
C ASN A 49 11.60 9.46 5.78
N LEU A 50 11.26 10.07 6.92
CA LEU A 50 10.85 9.34 8.12
C LEU A 50 9.49 8.68 7.90
N LEU A 51 8.52 9.38 7.30
CA LEU A 51 7.20 8.82 7.01
C LEU A 51 7.30 7.60 6.07
N VAL A 52 8.10 7.70 5.01
CA VAL A 52 8.32 6.58 4.08
C VAL A 52 8.99 5.40 4.79
N SER A 53 10.02 5.67 5.59
CA SER A 53 10.72 4.63 6.37
C SER A 53 9.79 3.92 7.36
N ASP A 54 9.00 4.68 8.12
CA ASP A 54 8.09 4.14 9.14
C ASP A 54 6.97 3.29 8.50
N VAL A 55 6.42 3.73 7.36
CA VAL A 55 5.42 2.94 6.61
C VAL A 55 6.03 1.64 6.08
N THR A 56 7.22 1.71 5.48
CA THR A 56 7.92 0.50 5.00
C THR A 56 8.20 -0.46 6.14
N LEU A 57 8.67 0.05 7.28
CA LEU A 57 8.97 -0.75 8.47
C LEU A 57 7.70 -1.41 9.04
N GLN A 58 6.57 -0.71 9.06
CA GLN A 58 5.31 -1.25 9.56
C GLN A 58 4.73 -2.35 8.67
N LEU A 59 4.90 -2.24 7.35
CA LEU A 59 4.29 -3.16 6.39
C LEU A 59 5.20 -4.34 6.01
N LYS A 60 6.50 -4.28 6.30
CA LYS A 60 7.49 -5.31 5.90
C LYS A 60 7.14 -6.74 6.31
N SER A 61 6.34 -6.94 7.36
CA SER A 61 5.90 -8.28 7.80
C SER A 61 4.85 -8.89 6.87
N ARG A 62 4.14 -8.07 6.10
CA ARG A 62 3.11 -8.49 5.14
C ARG A 62 3.62 -8.39 3.70
N PHE A 63 4.28 -7.30 3.35
CA PHE A 63 4.88 -7.07 2.03
C PHE A 63 5.88 -5.91 2.08
N LEU A 64 6.72 -5.78 1.05
CA LEU A 64 7.66 -4.67 0.92
C LEU A 64 7.08 -3.59 0.00
N PRO A 65 6.49 -2.49 0.53
CA PRO A 65 5.95 -1.41 -0.31
C PRO A 65 7.07 -0.65 -1.01
N SER A 66 6.91 -0.39 -2.31
CA SER A 66 7.82 0.49 -3.05
C SER A 66 7.66 1.95 -2.60
N PRO A 67 8.77 2.71 -2.41
CA PRO A 67 8.71 4.13 -2.08
C PRO A 67 7.88 4.96 -3.08
N VAL A 68 7.86 4.56 -4.36
CA VAL A 68 7.05 5.22 -5.40
C VAL A 68 5.56 5.10 -5.10
N PHE A 69 5.13 3.95 -4.62
CA PHE A 69 3.73 3.68 -4.33
C PHE A 69 3.28 4.40 -3.05
N ILE A 70 4.14 4.43 -2.02
CA ILE A 70 3.91 5.24 -0.80
C ILE A 70 3.76 6.73 -1.16
N LYS A 71 4.65 7.27 -2.00
CA LYS A 71 4.56 8.66 -2.50
C LYS A 71 3.22 8.93 -3.16
N LYS A 72 2.78 8.06 -4.08
CA LYS A 72 1.48 8.19 -4.76
C LYS A 72 0.30 8.19 -3.77
N ARG A 73 0.40 7.46 -2.66
CA ARG A 73 -0.62 7.45 -1.60
C ARG A 73 -0.60 8.72 -0.76
N ILE A 74 0.58 9.26 -0.46
CA ILE A 74 0.71 10.56 0.23
C ILE A 74 0.05 11.67 -0.59
N GLU A 75 0.30 11.76 -1.90
CA GLU A 75 -0.35 12.78 -2.74
C GLU A 75 -1.87 12.64 -2.71
N GLY A 76 -2.41 11.41 -2.82
CA GLY A 76 -3.85 11.18 -2.72
C GLY A 76 -4.45 11.49 -1.34
N LEU A 77 -3.66 11.45 -0.26
CA LEU A 77 -4.09 11.91 1.07
C LEU A 77 -4.04 13.43 1.20
N ILE A 78 -3.16 14.10 0.45
CA ILE A 78 -3.14 15.57 0.37
C ILE A 78 -4.34 16.07 -0.43
N GLU A 79 -4.64 15.45 -1.57
CA GLU A 79 -5.83 15.77 -2.40
C GLU A 79 -7.15 15.62 -1.64
N ARG A 80 -7.21 14.66 -0.70
CA ARG A 80 -8.37 14.42 0.18
C ARG A 80 -8.30 15.19 1.50
N GLU A 81 -7.37 16.14 1.63
CA GLU A 81 -7.20 17.01 2.81
C GLU A 81 -6.97 16.25 4.13
N TYR A 82 -6.43 15.04 4.09
CA TYR A 82 -5.96 14.33 5.29
C TYR A 82 -4.57 14.81 5.73
N LEU A 83 -3.76 15.24 4.75
CA LEU A 83 -2.40 15.72 4.95
C LEU A 83 -2.20 17.06 4.24
N ALA A 84 -1.32 17.91 4.78
CA ALA A 84 -0.79 19.08 4.08
C ALA A 84 0.73 19.12 4.15
N ARG A 85 1.35 19.83 3.22
CA ARG A 85 2.77 20.19 3.31
C ARG A 85 2.92 21.47 4.11
N THR A 86 3.98 21.58 4.90
CA THR A 86 4.27 22.83 5.61
C THR A 86 4.65 23.94 4.62
N PRO A 87 4.32 25.21 4.90
CA PRO A 87 4.72 26.33 4.05
C PRO A 87 6.23 26.58 4.08
N GLU A 88 6.92 26.23 5.17
CA GLU A 88 8.36 26.40 5.29
C GLU A 88 9.14 25.30 4.54
N ASP A 89 8.67 24.05 4.61
CA ASP A 89 9.30 22.92 3.94
C ASP A 89 8.27 21.93 3.36
N ARG A 90 8.27 21.81 2.02
CA ARG A 90 7.41 20.88 1.28
C ARG A 90 7.72 19.40 1.56
N LYS A 91 8.85 19.09 2.21
CA LYS A 91 9.22 17.74 2.64
C LYS A 91 8.68 17.40 4.03
N ILE A 92 7.99 18.31 4.71
CA ILE A 92 7.34 18.03 5.99
C ILE A 92 5.83 18.01 5.80
N TYR A 93 5.19 16.97 6.33
CA TYR A 93 3.75 16.79 6.29
C TYR A 93 3.11 17.10 7.65
N ILE A 94 1.88 17.60 7.64
CA ILE A 94 1.01 17.82 8.80
C ILE A 94 -0.28 17.01 8.59
N TYR A 95 -0.79 16.42 9.66
CA TYR A 95 -2.10 15.75 9.68
C TYR A 95 -3.24 16.75 9.95
N LEU A 96 -4.28 16.72 9.13
CA LEU A 96 -5.38 17.71 9.16
C LEU A 96 -6.70 17.17 9.74
N ALA A 97 -6.88 15.85 9.80
CA ALA A 97 -8.12 15.20 10.23
C ALA A 97 -8.13 14.80 11.72
#